data_AF-F4N4T8-F1
#
_entry.id   AF-F4N4T8-F1
#
_cell.length_a   1.000
_cell.length_b   1.000
_cell.length_c   1.000
_cell.angle_alpha   90.00
_cell.angle_beta   90.00
_cell.angle_gamma   90.00
#
_symmetry.space_group_name_H-M   'P 1'
#
loop_
_entity.id
_entity.type
_entity.pdbx_description
1 polymer ?
#
loop_
_entity_poly.entity_id
_entity_poly.type
_entity_poly.pdbx_seq_one_letter_code
_entity_poly.pdbx_strand_id
1 'polypeptide(L)'
;MGYPLLGGGADSINDWANKGYEVVASNPDYVYFDMPYEVNPNERGYYWATRFSDEAKVFSFAPDNMPQNAETSVDRDGNHFSAKSDKPWPGVHGISGQSWNETVRTDEQMEYMIFPRVLPLAERAWHRASWEQDYKAGREYKGGETHMVDTKALSTDWQRFANIMGQRELAKLDKAGVAYRLPVPGARVVAGGLEANISLPGLIIEYSTDGGKQWQKYDVKAKPKVSGDVLIRSTSPDGKRSSRAEPVKV
;
A
#
# COMPACT_ATOMS: atom_id res chain seq x y z
N MET A 1 18.42 -8.19 9.45
CA MET A 1 17.39 -8.46 8.40
C MET A 1 16.13 -8.90 9.10
N GLY A 2 14.99 -8.26 8.82
CA GLY A 2 13.69 -8.70 9.33
C GLY A 2 13.24 -9.98 8.62
N TYR A 3 12.64 -10.92 9.36
CA TYR A 3 11.99 -12.09 8.78
C TYR A 3 10.54 -11.77 8.39
N PRO A 4 10.03 -12.31 7.27
CA PRO A 4 8.60 -12.21 6.93
C PRO A 4 7.72 -12.81 8.06
N LEU A 5 6.51 -12.28 8.24
CA LEU A 5 5.56 -12.77 9.24
C LEU A 5 5.18 -14.24 9.01
N LEU A 6 4.95 -14.62 7.75
CA LEU A 6 4.66 -16.01 7.33
C LEU A 6 5.79 -17.00 7.72
N GLY A 7 7.02 -16.50 7.95
CA GLY A 7 8.16 -17.30 8.37
C GLY A 7 8.34 -17.44 9.88
N GLY A 8 7.31 -17.17 10.69
CA GLY A 8 7.41 -17.12 12.14
C GLY A 8 7.96 -15.78 12.68
N GLY A 9 8.00 -14.74 11.84
CA GLY A 9 8.42 -13.40 12.23
C GLY A 9 7.62 -12.83 13.41
N ALA A 10 6.33 -13.17 13.50
CA ALA A 10 5.44 -12.74 14.58
C ALA A 10 5.75 -13.33 15.96
N ASP A 11 6.49 -14.45 16.04
CA ASP A 11 6.90 -15.09 17.31
C ASP A 11 8.39 -14.90 17.60
N SER A 12 9.23 -14.95 16.55
CA SER A 12 10.68 -14.79 16.70
C SER A 12 11.10 -13.37 17.08
N ILE A 13 10.31 -12.35 16.75
CA ILE A 13 10.58 -10.95 17.13
C ILE A 13 10.64 -10.77 18.66
N ASN A 14 9.83 -11.53 19.40
CA ASN A 14 9.79 -11.51 20.86
C ASN A 14 11.14 -11.85 21.48
N ASP A 15 11.86 -12.82 20.91
CA ASP A 15 13.14 -13.28 21.45
C ASP A 15 14.22 -12.18 21.41
N TRP A 16 14.17 -11.29 20.43
CA TRP A 16 15.11 -10.17 20.34
C TRP A 16 14.85 -9.17 21.46
N ALA A 17 13.62 -8.73 21.62
CA ALA A 17 13.27 -7.76 22.66
C ALA A 17 13.48 -8.35 24.08
N ASN A 18 13.13 -9.62 24.29
CA ASN A 18 13.32 -10.31 25.57
C ASN A 18 14.79 -10.55 25.93
N LYS A 19 15.72 -10.44 24.97
CA LYS A 19 17.17 -10.47 25.21
C LYS A 19 17.78 -9.08 25.42
N GLY A 20 16.96 -8.03 25.48
CA GLY A 20 17.39 -6.66 25.73
C GLY A 20 17.82 -5.88 24.48
N TYR A 21 17.53 -6.40 23.28
CA TYR A 21 17.74 -5.62 22.05
C TYR A 21 16.58 -4.65 21.82
N GLU A 22 16.92 -3.42 21.42
CA GLU A 22 15.95 -2.44 20.93
C GLU A 22 15.49 -2.83 19.52
N VAL A 23 14.28 -3.36 19.42
CA VAL A 23 13.77 -3.87 18.14
C VAL A 23 13.26 -2.74 17.26
N VAL A 24 13.89 -2.54 16.10
CA VAL A 24 13.39 -1.69 15.03
C VAL A 24 12.68 -2.56 13.97
N ALA A 25 11.35 -2.54 13.95
CA ALA A 25 10.55 -3.30 13.01
C ALA A 25 10.89 -2.92 11.55
N SER A 26 11.23 -3.93 10.76
CA SER A 26 11.81 -3.80 9.42
C SER A 26 11.35 -4.97 8.54
N ASN A 27 10.07 -5.31 8.63
CA ASN A 27 9.49 -6.51 8.04
C ASN A 27 9.38 -6.38 6.50
N PRO A 28 10.04 -7.26 5.73
CA PRO A 28 10.15 -7.12 4.27
C PRO A 28 8.85 -7.37 3.52
N ASP A 29 7.87 -8.00 4.16
CA ASP A 29 6.52 -8.21 3.64
C ASP A 29 5.61 -6.97 3.78
N TYR A 30 6.09 -5.88 4.40
CA TYR A 30 5.38 -4.60 4.53
C TYR A 30 6.22 -3.40 4.12
N VAL A 31 7.40 -3.21 4.71
CA VAL A 31 8.14 -1.94 4.69
C VAL A 31 9.42 -1.94 3.85
N TYR A 32 9.60 -2.98 3.02
CA TYR A 32 10.62 -2.99 1.98
C TYR A 32 10.09 -2.32 0.71
N PHE A 33 10.56 -1.11 0.47
CA PHE A 33 10.15 -0.25 -0.63
C PHE A 33 10.91 -0.53 -1.94
N ASP A 34 11.68 -1.61 -2.01
CA ASP A 34 12.13 -2.23 -3.26
C ASP A 34 11.10 -3.22 -3.82
N MET A 35 10.04 -3.56 -3.05
CA MET A 35 8.94 -4.43 -3.46
C MET A 35 7.90 -3.67 -4.31
N PRO A 36 7.11 -4.32 -5.18
CA PRO A 36 6.21 -3.64 -6.11
C PRO A 36 5.04 -3.03 -5.34
N TYR A 37 4.41 -2.00 -5.92
CA TYR A 37 3.17 -1.45 -5.36
C TYR A 37 1.97 -2.37 -5.62
N GLU A 38 1.95 -3.12 -6.71
CA GLU A 38 0.84 -4.00 -7.06
C GLU A 38 1.32 -5.20 -7.87
N VAL A 39 0.48 -6.22 -7.97
CA VAL A 39 0.78 -7.45 -8.72
C VAL A 39 0.49 -7.22 -10.21
N ASN A 40 1.40 -6.50 -10.88
CA ASN A 40 1.38 -6.29 -12.33
C ASN A 40 2.79 -6.53 -12.88
N PRO A 41 2.97 -7.32 -13.97
CA PRO A 41 4.29 -7.62 -14.52
C PRO A 41 5.06 -6.39 -15.03
N ASN A 42 4.36 -5.27 -15.24
CA ASN A 42 4.96 -4.01 -15.64
C ASN A 42 5.39 -3.13 -14.45
N GLU A 43 5.14 -3.54 -13.21
CA GLU A 43 5.62 -2.84 -12.03
C GLU A 43 7.10 -3.13 -11.74
N ARG A 44 7.75 -2.14 -11.12
CA ARG A 44 9.15 -2.26 -10.69
C ARG A 44 9.22 -2.93 -9.32
N GLY A 45 10.26 -3.73 -9.12
CA GLY A 45 10.68 -4.19 -7.80
C GLY A 45 11.12 -5.65 -7.77
N TYR A 46 11.87 -6.01 -6.74
CA TYR A 46 12.00 -7.42 -6.33
C TYR A 46 10.75 -7.86 -5.58
N TYR A 47 10.58 -9.15 -5.32
CA TYR A 47 9.33 -9.65 -4.73
C TYR A 47 9.53 -10.94 -3.92
N TRP A 48 10.72 -11.11 -3.33
CA TRP A 48 11.09 -12.36 -2.66
C TRP A 48 10.28 -12.59 -1.37
N ALA A 49 9.94 -11.52 -0.64
CA ALA A 49 9.24 -11.57 0.64
C ALA A 49 7.72 -11.44 0.51
N THR A 50 7.25 -10.63 -0.44
CA THR A 50 5.84 -10.43 -0.74
C THR A 50 5.67 -9.97 -2.18
N ARG A 51 4.49 -10.18 -2.76
CA ARG A 51 4.22 -9.81 -4.16
C ARG A 51 3.99 -8.33 -4.36
N PHE A 52 3.50 -7.64 -3.34
CA PHE A 52 3.29 -6.19 -3.35
C PHE A 52 3.20 -5.60 -1.95
N SER A 53 3.47 -4.30 -1.85
CA SER A 53 3.15 -3.47 -0.68
C SER A 53 2.81 -2.05 -1.14
N ASP A 54 1.51 -1.81 -1.33
CA ASP A 54 0.96 -0.49 -1.67
C ASP A 54 0.84 0.40 -0.42
N GLU A 55 0.36 1.63 -0.63
CA GLU A 55 0.13 2.60 0.44
C GLU A 55 -0.83 2.05 1.51
N ALA A 56 -1.86 1.32 1.11
CA ALA A 56 -2.87 0.75 1.99
C ALA A 56 -2.30 -0.35 2.88
N LYS A 57 -1.49 -1.25 2.30
CA LYS A 57 -0.85 -2.35 3.03
C LYS A 57 0.20 -1.84 4.02
N VAL A 58 0.99 -0.83 3.65
CA VAL A 58 1.92 -0.18 4.58
C VAL A 58 1.17 0.48 5.74
N PHE A 59 0.06 1.18 5.45
CA PHE A 59 -0.77 1.83 6.47
C PHE A 59 -1.40 0.82 7.45
N SER A 60 -1.78 -0.35 6.94
CA SER A 60 -2.49 -1.39 7.69
C SER A 60 -1.56 -2.25 8.55
N PHE A 61 -0.25 -2.03 8.47
CA PHE A 61 0.73 -2.74 9.29
C PHE A 61 0.64 -2.29 10.74
N ALA A 62 0.48 -3.26 11.64
CA ALA A 62 0.54 -3.07 13.08
C ALA A 62 1.88 -3.59 13.62
N PRO A 63 2.91 -2.72 13.74
CA PRO A 63 4.25 -3.14 14.10
C PRO A 63 4.37 -3.66 15.53
N ASP A 64 3.52 -3.16 16.44
CA ASP A 64 3.62 -3.49 17.87
C ASP A 64 2.76 -4.70 18.31
N ASN A 65 1.99 -5.26 17.38
CA ASN A 65 1.24 -6.50 17.58
C ASN A 65 1.30 -7.38 16.32
N MET A 66 2.50 -7.89 16.02
CA MET A 66 2.77 -8.64 14.79
C MET A 66 1.74 -9.74 14.44
N PRO A 67 1.22 -10.54 15.40
CA PRO A 67 0.21 -11.55 15.10
C PRO A 67 -1.07 -11.01 14.43
N GLN A 68 -1.52 -9.80 14.78
CA GLN A 68 -2.81 -9.29 14.28
C GLN A 68 -2.84 -9.10 12.77
N ASN A 69 -1.67 -8.92 12.15
CA ASN A 69 -1.56 -8.72 10.71
C ASN A 69 -2.04 -9.94 9.90
N ALA A 70 -2.19 -11.11 10.52
CA ALA A 70 -2.79 -12.29 9.89
C ALA A 70 -4.25 -12.08 9.44
N GLU A 71 -5.00 -11.19 10.11
CA GLU A 71 -6.37 -10.85 9.72
C GLU A 71 -6.44 -9.71 8.69
N THR A 72 -5.39 -8.90 8.55
CA THR A 72 -5.40 -7.68 7.72
C THR A 72 -4.51 -7.78 6.49
N SER A 73 -3.82 -8.91 6.28
CA SER A 73 -3.00 -9.16 5.11
C SER A 73 -3.08 -10.60 4.63
N VAL A 74 -2.48 -10.84 3.47
CA VAL A 74 -2.18 -12.17 2.92
C VAL A 74 -0.68 -12.34 2.79
N ASP A 75 -0.27 -13.59 2.59
CA ASP A 75 1.13 -13.96 2.38
C ASP A 75 1.64 -13.60 0.96
N ARG A 76 2.87 -14.00 0.64
CA ARG A 76 3.53 -13.68 -0.65
C ARG A 76 2.83 -14.28 -1.88
N ASP A 77 2.04 -15.33 -1.68
CA ASP A 77 1.33 -16.08 -2.71
C ASP A 77 -0.19 -15.78 -2.68
N GLY A 78 -0.60 -14.85 -1.81
CA GLY A 78 -1.98 -14.39 -1.70
C GLY A 78 -2.86 -15.22 -0.77
N ASN A 79 -2.27 -16.13 0.01
CA ASN A 79 -3.02 -16.99 0.94
C ASN A 79 -3.18 -16.33 2.31
N HIS A 80 -4.26 -16.69 2.98
CA HIS A 80 -4.39 -16.45 4.41
C HIS A 80 -3.33 -17.24 5.19
N PHE A 81 -2.91 -16.67 6.32
CA PHE A 81 -2.00 -17.31 7.26
C PHE A 81 -2.51 -17.15 8.68
N SER A 82 -1.90 -17.89 9.60
CA SER A 82 -2.16 -17.78 11.03
C SER A 82 -0.92 -17.27 11.74
N ALA A 83 -1.11 -16.47 12.79
CA ALA A 83 -0.03 -16.00 13.62
C ALA A 83 -0.44 -15.98 15.10
N LYS A 84 0.47 -16.44 15.94
CA LYS A 84 0.35 -16.53 17.39
C LYS A 84 1.75 -16.41 17.98
N SER A 85 1.86 -15.86 19.18
CA SER A 85 3.01 -16.06 20.04
C SER A 85 2.56 -16.23 21.47
N ASP A 86 3.22 -17.11 22.23
CA ASP A 86 3.01 -17.32 23.66
C ASP A 86 4.05 -16.56 24.52
N LYS A 87 4.99 -15.85 23.88
CA LYS A 87 6.13 -15.21 24.53
C LYS A 87 5.76 -13.84 25.11
N PRO A 88 6.47 -13.35 26.14
CA PRO A 88 6.36 -11.95 26.53
C PRO A 88 6.72 -11.02 25.36
N TRP A 89 6.07 -9.85 25.30
CA TRP A 89 6.37 -8.81 24.32
C TRP A 89 6.46 -7.45 25.01
N PRO A 90 7.66 -6.87 25.15
CA PRO A 90 7.83 -5.55 25.77
C PRO A 90 7.58 -4.40 24.79
N GLY A 91 7.41 -4.67 23.49
CA GLY A 91 7.13 -3.68 22.45
C GLY A 91 8.26 -3.49 21.45
N VAL A 92 7.95 -2.88 20.30
CA VAL A 92 8.96 -2.36 19.37
C VAL A 92 9.58 -1.07 19.92
N HIS A 93 10.85 -0.83 19.63
CA HIS A 93 11.50 0.47 19.86
C HIS A 93 11.18 1.46 18.74
N GLY A 94 10.95 0.97 17.52
CA GLY A 94 10.59 1.81 16.38
C GLY A 94 10.29 0.99 15.13
N ILE A 95 10.07 1.70 14.02
CA ILE A 95 9.83 1.14 12.68
C ILE A 95 10.75 1.82 11.67
N SER A 96 11.20 1.08 10.66
CA SER A 96 12.03 1.60 9.58
C SER A 96 11.62 0.99 8.25
N GLY A 97 11.52 1.81 7.21
CA GLY A 97 11.33 1.36 5.83
C GLY A 97 12.64 1.34 5.06
N GLN A 98 12.79 0.38 4.16
CA GLN A 98 14.04 0.10 3.47
C GLN A 98 13.90 0.35 1.97
N SER A 99 14.90 0.98 1.35
CA SER A 99 15.01 1.07 -0.10
C SER A 99 16.27 0.34 -0.53
N TRP A 100 16.10 -0.86 -1.10
CA TRP A 100 17.18 -1.59 -1.76
C TRP A 100 17.17 -1.28 -3.26
N ASN A 101 18.35 -1.16 -3.86
CA ASN A 101 18.51 -0.48 -5.15
C ASN A 101 18.95 -1.39 -6.31
N GLU A 102 18.81 -2.71 -6.20
CA GLU A 102 19.21 -3.68 -7.24
C GLU A 102 18.58 -3.35 -8.61
N THR A 103 17.31 -2.95 -8.59
CA THR A 103 16.56 -2.58 -9.80
C THR A 103 16.26 -1.09 -9.91
N VAL A 104 16.79 -0.27 -8.99
CA VAL A 104 16.57 1.17 -8.91
C VAL A 104 17.85 1.89 -9.37
N ARG A 105 17.86 2.32 -10.63
CA ARG A 105 19.07 2.81 -11.32
C ARG A 105 19.16 4.33 -11.46
N THR A 106 18.06 5.04 -11.20
CA THR A 106 18.01 6.51 -11.28
C THR A 106 17.28 7.06 -10.07
N ASP A 107 17.51 8.34 -9.78
CA ASP A 107 16.90 9.02 -8.63
C ASP A 107 15.37 9.05 -8.77
N GLU A 108 14.82 9.23 -9.96
CA GLU A 108 13.37 9.20 -10.20
C GLU A 108 12.78 7.80 -9.94
N GLN A 109 13.56 6.73 -10.18
CA GLN A 109 13.13 5.38 -9.84
C GLN A 109 13.12 5.18 -8.33
N MET A 110 14.08 5.76 -7.60
CA MET A 110 14.11 5.73 -6.15
C MET A 110 12.90 6.49 -5.59
N GLU A 111 12.62 7.68 -6.11
CA GLU A 111 11.45 8.47 -5.73
C GLU A 111 10.13 7.76 -6.03
N TYR A 112 10.00 7.10 -7.19
CA TYR A 112 8.85 6.27 -7.54
C TYR A 112 8.62 5.15 -6.51
N MET A 113 9.70 4.47 -6.12
CA MET A 113 9.63 3.31 -5.23
C MET A 113 9.35 3.72 -3.77
N ILE A 114 9.84 4.87 -3.32
CA ILE A 114 9.67 5.38 -1.95
C ILE A 114 8.33 6.12 -1.79
N PHE A 115 7.95 6.96 -2.76
CA PHE A 115 6.78 7.82 -2.65
C PHE A 115 5.63 7.34 -3.53
N PRO A 116 4.38 7.37 -3.03
CA PRO A 116 3.96 8.03 -1.79
C PRO A 116 3.88 7.10 -0.57
N ARG A 117 4.22 5.81 -0.65
CA ARG A 117 4.06 4.86 0.47
C ARG A 117 4.93 5.10 1.70
N VAL A 118 5.93 5.99 1.63
CA VAL A 118 6.62 6.49 2.82
C VAL A 118 5.73 7.35 3.73
N LEU A 119 4.66 7.97 3.20
CA LEU A 119 3.71 8.74 4.01
C LEU A 119 2.94 7.84 5.00
N PRO A 120 2.32 6.71 4.60
CA PRO A 120 1.70 5.80 5.55
C PRO A 120 2.70 5.15 6.51
N LEU A 121 3.96 4.94 6.10
CA LEU A 121 5.02 4.54 7.03
C LEU A 121 5.27 5.60 8.10
N ALA A 122 5.40 6.87 7.72
CA ALA A 122 5.59 7.96 8.68
C ALA A 122 4.42 8.06 9.67
N GLU A 123 3.20 7.83 9.17
CA GLU A 123 1.99 7.79 9.98
C GLU A 123 2.00 6.62 10.99
N ARG A 124 2.33 5.37 10.57
CA ARG A 124 2.45 4.24 11.53
C ARG A 124 3.65 4.32 12.45
N ALA A 125 4.71 5.02 12.04
CA ALA A 125 5.86 5.28 12.92
C ALA A 125 5.53 6.27 14.04
N TRP A 126 4.58 7.17 13.81
CA TRP A 126 4.26 8.26 14.73
C TRP A 126 3.00 8.00 15.56
N HIS A 127 1.97 7.43 14.94
CA HIS A 127 0.66 7.25 15.54
C HIS A 127 0.33 5.76 15.69
N ARG A 128 -0.12 5.39 16.89
CA ARG A 128 -0.75 4.10 17.15
C ARG A 128 -2.27 4.25 17.02
N ALA A 129 -2.85 3.63 16.01
CA ALA A 129 -4.27 3.74 15.69
C ALA A 129 -5.15 2.87 16.62
N SER A 130 -6.45 3.17 16.68
CA SER A 130 -7.39 2.46 17.56
C SER A 130 -7.62 0.99 17.19
N TRP A 131 -7.36 0.62 15.93
CA TRP A 131 -7.44 -0.75 15.43
C TRP A 131 -6.14 -1.54 15.66
N GLU A 132 -5.07 -0.89 16.14
CA GLU A 132 -3.82 -1.54 16.58
C GLU A 132 -3.98 -2.06 18.02
N GLN A 133 -4.39 -3.32 18.13
CA GLN A 133 -4.69 -3.93 19.41
C GLN A 133 -3.44 -4.10 20.28
N ASP A 134 -3.61 -4.08 21.59
CA ASP A 134 -2.55 -4.53 22.48
C ASP A 134 -2.21 -6.00 22.20
N TYR A 135 -0.92 -6.30 22.17
CA TYR A 135 -0.43 -7.66 22.08
C TYR A 135 -0.98 -8.51 23.25
N LYS A 136 -1.38 -9.75 22.94
CA LYS A 136 -1.79 -10.73 23.95
C LYS A 136 -1.12 -12.07 23.69
N ALA A 137 -0.24 -12.49 24.59
CA ALA A 137 0.34 -13.82 24.56
C ALA A 137 -0.76 -14.89 24.52
N GLY A 138 -0.58 -15.90 23.67
CA GLY A 138 -1.52 -16.99 23.49
C GLY A 138 -2.67 -16.69 22.53
N ARG A 139 -2.88 -15.45 22.12
CA ARG A 139 -3.89 -15.11 21.11
C ARG A 139 -3.42 -15.51 19.72
N GLU A 140 -4.22 -16.33 19.05
CA GLU A 140 -4.01 -16.69 17.65
C GLU A 140 -4.97 -15.90 16.76
N TYR A 141 -4.40 -15.30 15.73
CA TYR A 141 -5.13 -14.66 14.63
C TYR A 141 -5.00 -15.56 13.40
N LYS A 142 -6.10 -15.80 12.71
CA LYS A 142 -6.17 -16.66 11.51
C LYS A 142 -6.91 -15.93 10.41
N GLY A 143 -6.19 -15.60 9.32
CA GLY A 143 -6.75 -14.90 8.19
C GLY A 143 -7.98 -15.60 7.62
N GLY A 144 -9.07 -14.85 7.44
CA GLY A 144 -10.33 -15.39 6.90
C GLY A 144 -11.15 -16.23 7.88
N GLU A 145 -10.66 -16.52 9.09
CA GLU A 145 -11.37 -17.33 10.11
C GLU A 145 -11.68 -16.51 11.37
N THR A 146 -10.69 -15.83 11.94
CA THR A 146 -10.90 -14.97 13.11
C THR A 146 -11.22 -13.53 12.70
N HIS A 147 -11.94 -12.82 13.56
CA HIS A 147 -12.41 -11.46 13.34
C HIS A 147 -12.17 -10.60 14.60
N MET A 148 -10.94 -10.63 15.10
CA MET A 148 -10.56 -9.91 16.32
C MET A 148 -10.21 -8.45 16.04
N VAL A 149 -9.64 -8.13 14.87
CA VAL A 149 -9.26 -6.77 14.48
C VAL A 149 -10.49 -5.98 14.04
N ASP A 150 -10.61 -4.73 14.48
CA ASP A 150 -11.65 -3.81 13.99
C ASP A 150 -11.30 -3.30 12.58
N THR A 151 -11.58 -4.15 11.59
CA THR A 151 -11.32 -3.87 10.18
C THR A 151 -12.17 -2.73 9.63
N LYS A 152 -13.30 -2.39 10.29
CA LYS A 152 -14.13 -1.24 9.92
C LYS A 152 -13.45 0.06 10.35
N ALA A 153 -12.89 0.11 11.56
CA ALA A 153 -12.08 1.24 12.00
C ALA A 153 -10.84 1.41 11.12
N LEU A 154 -10.11 0.33 10.82
CA LEU A 154 -8.98 0.35 9.88
C LEU A 154 -9.39 0.89 8.51
N SER A 155 -10.48 0.38 7.92
CA SER A 155 -10.94 0.83 6.60
C SER A 155 -11.34 2.31 6.61
N THR A 156 -12.04 2.78 7.65
CA THR A 156 -12.43 4.19 7.80
C THR A 156 -11.21 5.09 7.93
N ASP A 157 -10.21 4.63 8.67
CA ASP A 157 -8.95 5.35 8.90
C ASP A 157 -8.14 5.47 7.61
N TRP A 158 -7.96 4.34 6.91
CA TRP A 158 -7.33 4.31 5.60
C TRP A 158 -8.04 5.20 4.58
N GLN A 159 -9.38 5.13 4.50
CA GLN A 159 -10.15 5.98 3.58
C GLN A 159 -9.87 7.46 3.83
N ARG A 160 -9.82 7.90 5.10
CA ARG A 160 -9.49 9.29 5.44
C ARG A 160 -8.06 9.63 5.02
N PHE A 161 -7.10 8.76 5.32
CA PHE A 161 -5.69 8.96 5.00
C PHE A 161 -5.44 9.02 3.48
N ALA A 162 -6.02 8.10 2.71
CA ALA A 162 -5.94 8.07 1.25
C ALA A 162 -6.53 9.34 0.60
N ASN A 163 -7.64 9.86 1.13
CA ASN A 163 -8.21 11.14 0.67
C ASN A 163 -7.29 12.32 1.01
N ILE A 164 -6.67 12.35 2.19
CA ILE A 164 -5.69 13.39 2.54
C ILE A 164 -4.50 13.35 1.57
N MET A 165 -4.01 12.15 1.23
CA MET A 165 -2.95 12.01 0.23
C MET A 165 -3.37 12.55 -1.13
N GLY A 166 -4.45 12.00 -1.70
CA GLY A 166 -4.90 12.33 -3.05
C GLY A 166 -5.38 13.78 -3.22
N GLN A 167 -6.00 14.37 -2.21
CA GLN A 167 -6.54 15.73 -2.28
C GLN A 167 -5.57 16.82 -1.80
N ARG A 168 -4.47 16.47 -1.13
CA ARG A 168 -3.61 17.48 -0.48
C ARG A 168 -2.11 17.17 -0.51
N GLU A 169 -1.68 16.01 -0.03
CA GLU A 169 -0.24 15.77 0.20
C GLU A 169 0.53 15.54 -1.11
N LEU A 170 -0.07 14.87 -2.10
CA LEU A 170 0.60 14.64 -3.38
C LEU A 170 0.92 15.95 -4.12
N ALA A 171 0.06 16.97 -3.99
CA ALA A 171 0.32 18.30 -4.54
C ALA A 171 1.52 19.00 -3.88
N LYS A 172 1.92 18.60 -2.67
CA LYS A 172 3.16 19.07 -2.03
C LYS A 172 4.37 18.33 -2.56
N LEU A 173 4.25 17.04 -2.86
CA LEU A 173 5.32 16.27 -3.51
C LEU A 173 5.61 16.82 -4.92
N ASP A 174 4.58 17.22 -5.68
CA ASP A 174 4.75 17.95 -6.95
C ASP A 174 5.58 19.21 -6.77
N LYS A 175 5.25 20.04 -5.76
CA LYS A 175 5.98 21.28 -5.45
C LYS A 175 7.42 21.05 -5.01
N ALA A 176 7.68 19.90 -4.38
CA ALA A 176 9.01 19.49 -3.97
C ALA A 176 9.83 18.87 -5.11
N GLY A 177 9.23 18.62 -6.28
CA GLY A 177 9.91 18.04 -7.44
C GLY A 177 10.14 16.54 -7.35
N VAL A 178 9.41 15.83 -6.47
CA VAL A 178 9.58 14.38 -6.25
C VAL A 178 8.84 13.58 -7.32
N ALA A 179 9.51 12.64 -7.98
CA ALA A 179 8.94 11.75 -9.00
C ALA A 179 8.14 10.57 -8.42
N TYR A 180 7.26 10.82 -7.45
CA TYR A 180 6.44 9.80 -6.78
C TYR A 180 5.54 8.98 -7.73
N ARG A 181 5.22 7.73 -7.39
CA ARG A 181 4.31 6.88 -8.18
C ARG A 181 2.90 7.46 -8.24
N LEU A 182 2.35 7.56 -9.45
CA LEU A 182 0.92 7.78 -9.67
C LEU A 182 0.23 6.42 -9.88
N PRO A 183 -0.79 6.05 -9.06
CA PRO A 183 -1.48 4.78 -9.22
C PRO A 183 -2.32 4.76 -10.50
N VAL A 184 -2.34 3.62 -11.19
CA VAL A 184 -3.24 3.41 -12.33
C VAL A 184 -4.69 3.35 -11.82
N PRO A 185 -5.65 4.05 -12.44
CA PRO A 185 -7.05 3.97 -12.04
C PRO A 185 -7.65 2.58 -12.28
N GLY A 186 -8.52 2.14 -11.38
CA GLY A 186 -9.41 1.01 -11.64
C GLY A 186 -10.59 1.47 -12.49
N ALA A 187 -11.01 0.67 -13.47
CA ALA A 187 -12.10 1.05 -14.37
C ALA A 187 -12.92 -0.14 -14.84
N ARG A 188 -14.18 0.13 -15.17
CA ARG A 188 -15.10 -0.80 -15.84
C ARG A 188 -16.12 -0.04 -16.69
N VAL A 189 -16.71 -0.71 -17.67
CA VAL A 189 -17.83 -0.16 -18.45
C VAL A 189 -19.13 -0.82 -17.98
N VAL A 190 -20.11 0.00 -17.58
CA VAL A 190 -21.43 -0.48 -17.15
C VAL A 190 -22.49 0.26 -17.95
N ALA A 191 -23.32 -0.49 -18.69
CA ALA A 191 -24.35 0.05 -19.58
C ALA A 191 -23.81 1.16 -20.53
N GLY A 192 -22.59 0.97 -21.04
CA GLY A 192 -21.90 1.91 -21.94
C GLY A 192 -21.30 3.15 -21.25
N GLY A 193 -21.47 3.30 -19.93
CA GLY A 193 -20.83 4.36 -19.14
C GLY A 193 -19.53 3.90 -18.51
N LEU A 194 -18.47 4.70 -18.63
CA LEU A 194 -17.20 4.45 -17.93
C LEU A 194 -17.36 4.76 -16.44
N GLU A 195 -17.09 3.77 -15.59
CA GLU A 195 -16.89 3.95 -14.15
C GLU A 195 -15.41 3.82 -13.84
N ALA A 196 -14.87 4.76 -13.06
CA ALA A 196 -13.49 4.73 -12.64
C ALA A 196 -13.35 5.08 -11.15
N ASN A 197 -12.35 4.49 -10.51
CA ASN A 197 -11.91 4.81 -9.16
C ASN A 197 -10.37 4.83 -9.10
N ILE A 198 -9.81 5.20 -7.96
CA ILE A 198 -8.37 5.28 -7.76
C ILE A 198 -8.03 5.01 -6.29
N SER A 199 -6.85 4.44 -6.03
CA SER A 199 -6.41 4.09 -4.67
C SER A 199 -6.19 5.31 -3.77
N LEU A 200 -5.92 6.48 -4.36
CA LEU A 200 -5.71 7.76 -3.68
C LEU A 200 -6.76 8.78 -4.14
N PRO A 201 -7.99 8.76 -3.57
CA PRO A 201 -9.09 9.60 -4.03
C PRO A 201 -8.75 11.10 -3.98
N GLY A 202 -9.11 11.81 -5.04
CA GLY A 202 -8.74 13.21 -5.25
C GLY A 202 -7.79 13.43 -6.43
N LEU A 203 -7.04 12.39 -6.82
CA LEU A 203 -6.23 12.42 -8.04
C LEU A 203 -7.09 12.56 -9.30
N ILE A 204 -6.51 13.24 -10.30
CA ILE A 204 -7.15 13.42 -11.61
C ILE A 204 -7.12 12.08 -12.33
N ILE A 205 -8.26 11.65 -12.85
CA ILE A 205 -8.39 10.49 -13.73
C ILE A 205 -8.64 11.01 -15.15
N GLU A 206 -7.93 10.44 -16.11
CA GLU A 206 -8.11 10.71 -17.53
C GLU A 206 -8.35 9.42 -18.31
N TYR A 207 -9.15 9.51 -19.36
CA TYR A 207 -9.41 8.42 -20.28
C TYR A 207 -9.16 8.84 -21.73
N SER A 208 -8.91 7.85 -22.59
CA SER A 208 -8.76 8.04 -24.03
C SER A 208 -9.56 6.97 -24.78
N THR A 209 -10.21 7.38 -25.87
CA THR A 209 -10.99 6.51 -26.77
C THR A 209 -10.39 6.45 -28.18
N ASP A 210 -9.15 6.93 -28.35
CA ASP A 210 -8.48 7.04 -29.65
C ASP A 210 -7.04 6.46 -29.62
N GLY A 211 -6.81 5.50 -28.74
CA GLY A 211 -5.52 4.83 -28.58
C GLY A 211 -4.47 5.69 -27.88
N GLY A 212 -4.88 6.61 -27.00
CA GLY A 212 -3.99 7.42 -26.18
C GLY A 212 -3.52 8.72 -26.84
N LYS A 213 -4.12 9.13 -27.96
CA LYS A 213 -3.74 10.36 -28.69
C LYS A 213 -4.35 11.59 -28.04
N GLN A 214 -5.60 11.51 -27.59
CA GLN A 214 -6.29 12.55 -26.84
C GLN A 214 -6.78 12.00 -25.50
N TRP A 215 -6.62 12.83 -24.46
CA TRP A 215 -6.98 12.49 -23.09
C TRP A 215 -8.04 13.46 -22.58
N GLN A 216 -9.09 12.90 -21.99
CA GLN A 216 -10.22 13.64 -21.43
C GLN A 216 -10.29 13.39 -19.93
N LYS A 217 -10.56 14.43 -19.14
CA LYS A 217 -10.76 14.28 -17.69
C LYS A 217 -12.04 13.51 -17.41
N TYR A 218 -11.96 12.52 -16.54
CA TYR A 218 -13.11 11.79 -16.03
C TYR A 218 -13.86 12.62 -14.98
N ASP A 219 -15.18 12.74 -15.13
CA ASP A 219 -16.07 13.30 -14.12
C ASP A 219 -17.06 12.23 -13.65
N VAL A 220 -17.00 11.89 -12.36
CA VAL A 220 -17.89 10.92 -11.74
C VAL A 220 -19.36 11.35 -11.77
N LYS A 221 -19.65 12.65 -11.81
CA LYS A 221 -21.01 13.21 -11.90
C LYS A 221 -21.55 13.19 -13.33
N ALA A 222 -20.68 13.07 -14.33
CA ALA A 222 -21.01 13.06 -15.74
C ALA A 222 -20.24 11.93 -16.45
N LYS A 223 -20.48 10.68 -16.03
CA LYS A 223 -19.78 9.50 -16.55
C LYS A 223 -19.82 9.47 -18.09
N PRO A 224 -18.68 9.40 -18.78
CA PRO A 224 -18.65 9.46 -20.23
C PRO A 224 -19.19 8.16 -20.82
N LYS A 225 -19.93 8.28 -21.92
CA LYS A 225 -20.31 7.13 -22.73
C LYS A 225 -19.13 6.73 -23.59
N VAL A 226 -18.76 5.46 -23.54
CA VAL A 226 -17.59 4.92 -24.24
C VAL A 226 -17.95 3.64 -24.99
N SER A 227 -17.21 3.37 -26.05
CA SER A 227 -17.35 2.15 -26.87
C SER A 227 -16.01 1.79 -27.47
N GLY A 228 -15.74 0.49 -27.63
CA GLY A 228 -14.47 0.02 -28.16
C GLY A 228 -13.33 0.19 -27.15
N ASP A 229 -12.11 0.37 -27.66
CA ASP A 229 -10.91 0.43 -26.82
C ASP A 229 -10.86 1.73 -26.00
N VAL A 230 -10.77 1.57 -24.68
CA VAL A 230 -10.62 2.69 -23.74
C VAL A 230 -9.31 2.50 -22.99
N LEU A 231 -8.47 3.54 -22.97
CA LEU A 231 -7.31 3.61 -22.07
C LEU A 231 -7.64 4.50 -20.88
N ILE A 232 -7.03 4.19 -19.73
CA ILE A 232 -7.17 5.00 -18.52
C ILE A 232 -5.82 5.26 -17.87
N ARG A 233 -5.65 6.44 -17.29
CA ARG A 233 -4.47 6.84 -16.50
C ARG A 233 -4.87 7.85 -15.43
N SER A 234 -4.04 8.01 -14.42
CA SER A 234 -4.13 9.14 -13.49
C SER A 234 -3.14 10.23 -13.87
N THR A 235 -3.39 11.45 -13.39
CA THR A 235 -2.55 12.63 -13.63
C THR A 235 -2.27 13.35 -12.31
N SER A 236 -1.04 13.86 -12.15
CA SER A 236 -0.61 14.59 -10.94
C SER A 236 -1.50 15.81 -10.69
N PRO A 237 -1.65 16.24 -9.43
CA PRO A 237 -2.40 17.46 -9.09
C PRO A 237 -1.95 18.71 -9.87
N ASP A 238 -0.67 18.85 -10.20
CA ASP A 238 -0.16 19.96 -11.01
C ASP A 238 -0.35 19.79 -12.54
N GLY A 239 -0.88 18.64 -12.99
CA GLY A 239 -1.20 18.36 -14.39
C GLY A 239 -0.01 17.99 -15.28
N LYS A 240 1.20 17.82 -14.74
CA LYS A 240 2.42 17.64 -15.55
C LYS A 240 2.88 16.20 -15.71
N ARG A 241 2.44 15.29 -14.85
CA ARG A 241 2.84 13.89 -14.84
C ARG A 241 1.61 13.00 -14.93
N SER A 242 1.77 11.82 -15.51
CA SER A 242 0.72 10.81 -15.56
C SER A 242 1.23 9.44 -15.13
N SER A 243 0.33 8.59 -14.63
CA SER A 243 0.62 7.17 -14.49
C SER A 243 0.86 6.54 -15.87
N ARG A 244 1.35 5.30 -15.89
CA ARG A 244 1.21 4.47 -17.10
C ARG A 244 -0.27 4.37 -17.49
N ALA A 245 -0.53 4.25 -18.78
CA ALA A 245 -1.87 4.01 -19.30
C ALA A 245 -2.14 2.51 -19.38
N GLU A 246 -3.35 2.08 -19.01
CA GLU A 246 -3.79 0.70 -19.18
C GLU A 246 -5.14 0.61 -19.90
N PRO A 247 -5.37 -0.47 -20.68
CA PRO A 247 -6.65 -0.71 -21.31
C PRO A 247 -7.72 -1.10 -20.27
N VAL A 248 -8.92 -0.55 -20.44
CA VAL A 248 -10.09 -0.94 -19.66
C VAL A 248 -10.67 -2.22 -20.27
N LYS A 249 -10.92 -3.23 -19.45
CA LYS A 249 -11.71 -4.40 -19.88
C LYS A 249 -13.16 -3.95 -20.03
N VAL A 250 -13.61 -3.88 -21.28
CA VAL A 250 -15.01 -3.58 -21.68
C VAL A 250 -15.83 -4.86 -21.63
#